data_AF-A0A1H4UUH4-F1
#
_entry.id   AF-A0A1H4UUH4-F1
#
_cell.length_a   1.000
_cell.length_b   1.000
_cell.length_c   1.000
_cell.angle_alpha   90.00
_cell.angle_beta   90.00
_cell.angle_gamma   90.00
#
_symmetry.space_group_name_H-M   'P 1'
#
loop_
_entity.id
_entity.type
_entity.pdbx_description
1 polymer ?
#
loop_
_entity_poly.entity_id
_entity_poly.type
_entity_poly.pdbx_seq_one_letter_code
_entity_poly.pdbx_strand_id
1 'polypeptide(L)'
;MPGPKDLDPSSSPRALLGAELRHVRERKGLSQEALGLKLFVSGTFIGQLESGTRRLRPDMAPMLDEVLGTNGFFQRNCQASNKSKHPEHFAEAVEAEAEATVIRQYTPMLIPGLLQTPAYARAVNRAYAPTAPEETIDEWVEGRMARTRLLDHPTKPLLWTVLDEAALRRVTGGRAVMAEALRHLAGLARRNRVMMQVLPFGAGAHAAMQGPLKLMDFEDAPPLIYFEAVRTGHLEDDPATVVQLRLTFEYLTASALSPEKSLALIESLAQDYDHDEHP
;
A
#
# COMPACT_ATOMS: atom_id res chain seq x y z
N MET A 1 -26.19 -14.38 -0.55
CA MET A 1 -25.67 -13.00 -0.72
C MET A 1 -26.38 -12.13 0.29
N PRO A 2 -25.69 -11.49 1.26
CA PRO A 2 -26.31 -10.41 2.02
C PRO A 2 -26.70 -9.31 1.03
N GLY A 3 -27.91 -8.75 1.16
CA GLY A 3 -28.35 -7.63 0.31
C GLY A 3 -27.43 -6.40 0.47
N PRO A 4 -27.49 -5.42 -0.45
CA PRO A 4 -26.65 -4.23 -0.36
C PRO A 4 -26.92 -3.52 0.97
N LYS A 5 -25.88 -3.23 1.76
CA LYS A 5 -26.02 -2.31 2.91
C LYS A 5 -26.49 -0.96 2.34
N ASP A 6 -27.60 -0.45 2.85
CA ASP A 6 -27.99 0.94 2.59
C ASP A 6 -26.95 1.84 3.23
N LEU A 7 -26.26 2.60 2.38
CA LEU A 7 -25.29 3.58 2.82
C LEU A 7 -26.04 4.85 3.21
N ASP A 8 -25.75 5.37 4.40
CA ASP A 8 -26.19 6.71 4.79
C ASP A 8 -25.37 7.76 3.99
N PRO A 9 -25.98 8.48 3.03
CA PRO A 9 -25.28 9.44 2.18
C PRO A 9 -24.72 10.63 2.99
N SER A 10 -25.25 10.89 4.19
CA SER A 10 -24.80 11.99 5.04
C SER A 10 -23.57 11.65 5.89
N SER A 11 -23.20 10.37 5.99
CA SER A 11 -22.12 9.90 6.85
C SER A 11 -20.73 10.36 6.40
N SER A 12 -20.51 10.53 5.09
CA SER A 12 -19.24 11.02 4.54
C SER A 12 -19.40 11.47 3.08
N PRO A 13 -18.49 12.33 2.57
CA PRO A 13 -18.43 12.64 1.13
C PRO A 13 -18.28 11.41 0.24
N ARG A 14 -17.60 10.35 0.73
CA ARG A 14 -17.50 9.07 0.02
C ARG A 14 -18.85 8.38 -0.05
N ALA A 15 -19.59 8.35 1.05
CA ALA A 15 -20.90 7.74 1.09
C ALA A 15 -21.92 8.48 0.20
N LEU A 16 -21.85 9.81 0.15
CA LEU A 16 -22.64 10.62 -0.76
C LEU A 16 -22.38 10.26 -2.23
N LEU A 17 -21.11 10.15 -2.63
CA LEU A 17 -20.74 9.77 -3.99
C LEU A 17 -21.22 8.36 -4.35
N GLY A 18 -21.07 7.40 -3.43
CA GLY A 18 -21.55 6.02 -3.63
C GLY A 18 -23.07 5.93 -3.76
N ALA A 19 -23.80 6.64 -2.91
CA ALA A 19 -25.25 6.69 -2.96
C ALA A 19 -25.77 7.35 -4.25
N GLU A 20 -25.18 8.47 -4.69
CA GLU A 20 -25.58 9.11 -5.93
C GLU A 20 -25.23 8.24 -7.16
N LEU A 21 -24.10 7.53 -7.13
CA LEU A 21 -23.74 6.56 -8.17
C LEU A 21 -24.82 5.48 -8.32
N ARG A 22 -25.25 4.87 -7.21
CA ARG A 22 -26.34 3.88 -7.20
C ARG A 22 -27.63 4.48 -7.76
N HIS A 23 -28.02 5.64 -7.24
CA HIS A 23 -29.26 6.33 -7.63
C HIS A 23 -29.31 6.64 -9.14
N VAL A 24 -28.24 7.18 -9.70
CA VAL A 24 -28.20 7.50 -11.13
C VAL A 24 -28.14 6.24 -11.98
N ARG A 25 -27.34 5.24 -11.59
CA ARG A 25 -27.26 3.96 -12.31
C ARG A 25 -28.64 3.32 -12.43
N GLU A 26 -29.37 3.25 -11.32
CA GLU A 26 -30.71 2.65 -11.27
C GLU A 26 -31.73 3.44 -12.07
N ARG A 27 -31.68 4.79 -12.03
CA ARG A 27 -32.51 5.63 -12.90
C ARG A 27 -32.27 5.41 -14.39
N LYS A 28 -31.05 5.03 -14.79
CA LYS A 28 -30.73 4.63 -16.18
C LYS A 28 -31.04 3.16 -16.49
N GLY A 29 -31.55 2.39 -15.53
CA GLY A 29 -31.87 0.97 -15.72
C GLY A 29 -30.66 0.08 -15.95
N LEU A 30 -29.46 0.52 -15.55
CA LEU A 30 -28.23 -0.27 -15.70
C LEU A 30 -28.02 -1.17 -14.48
N SER A 31 -27.63 -2.44 -14.69
CA SER A 31 -27.06 -3.25 -13.61
C SER A 31 -25.64 -2.79 -13.27
N GLN A 32 -25.11 -3.23 -12.14
CA GLN A 32 -23.71 -2.96 -11.78
C GLN A 32 -22.75 -3.55 -12.82
N GLU A 33 -23.02 -4.76 -13.33
CA GLU A 33 -22.26 -5.39 -14.42
C GLU A 33 -22.36 -4.58 -15.72
N ALA A 34 -23.54 -4.10 -16.08
CA ALA A 34 -23.73 -3.31 -17.30
C ALA A 34 -22.98 -1.98 -17.27
N LEU A 35 -22.92 -1.33 -16.09
CA LEU A 35 -22.11 -0.13 -15.90
C LEU A 35 -20.61 -0.46 -15.89
N GLY A 36 -20.21 -1.53 -15.20
CA GLY A 36 -18.82 -2.00 -15.16
C GLY A 36 -18.27 -2.25 -16.55
N LEU A 37 -19.02 -2.96 -17.41
CA LEU A 37 -18.63 -3.21 -18.81
C LEU A 37 -18.38 -1.93 -19.61
N LYS A 38 -19.16 -0.87 -19.40
CA LYS A 38 -18.97 0.42 -20.08
C LYS A 38 -17.73 1.19 -19.62
N LEU A 39 -17.27 0.92 -18.40
CA LEU A 39 -16.12 1.56 -17.78
C LEU A 39 -14.88 0.67 -17.75
N PHE A 40 -14.95 -0.52 -18.35
CA PHE A 40 -13.88 -1.53 -18.34
C PHE A 40 -13.47 -1.96 -16.93
N VAL A 41 -14.44 -2.10 -16.03
CA VAL A 41 -14.24 -2.59 -14.65
C VAL A 41 -15.27 -3.65 -14.29
N SER A 42 -15.04 -4.40 -13.21
CA SER A 42 -16.01 -5.42 -12.77
C SER A 42 -17.29 -4.79 -12.17
N GLY A 43 -18.43 -5.47 -12.31
CA GLY A 43 -19.67 -5.04 -11.63
C GLY A 43 -19.53 -5.03 -10.11
N THR A 44 -18.75 -5.95 -9.56
CA THR A 44 -18.39 -5.98 -8.14
C THR A 44 -17.66 -4.70 -7.71
N PHE A 45 -16.74 -4.17 -8.52
CA PHE A 45 -16.08 -2.89 -8.24
C PHE A 45 -17.08 -1.73 -8.23
N ILE A 46 -18.03 -1.69 -9.17
CA ILE A 46 -19.13 -0.71 -9.14
C ILE A 46 -19.92 -0.80 -7.83
N GLY A 47 -20.27 -2.02 -7.39
CA GLY A 47 -20.95 -2.23 -6.12
C GLY A 47 -20.15 -1.72 -4.90
N GLN A 48 -18.82 -1.85 -4.93
CA GLN A 48 -17.95 -1.32 -3.87
C GLN A 48 -17.84 0.20 -3.87
N LEU A 49 -17.88 0.83 -5.04
CA LEU A 49 -17.97 2.28 -5.15
C LEU A 49 -19.31 2.77 -4.57
N GLU A 50 -20.41 2.09 -4.91
CA GLU A 50 -21.74 2.40 -4.38
C GLU A 50 -21.85 2.20 -2.87
N SER A 51 -21.14 1.21 -2.32
CA SER A 51 -21.10 0.96 -0.88
C SER A 51 -20.05 1.78 -0.15
N GLY A 52 -19.31 2.67 -0.83
CA GLY A 52 -18.23 3.46 -0.23
C GLY A 52 -17.07 2.60 0.33
N THR A 53 -17.03 1.31 -0.02
CA THR A 53 -15.93 0.39 0.30
C THR A 53 -14.70 0.74 -0.52
N ARG A 54 -14.89 1.19 -1.76
CA ARG A 54 -13.85 1.76 -2.62
C ARG A 54 -14.10 3.24 -2.84
N ARG A 55 -13.01 3.99 -3.03
CA ARG A 55 -13.08 5.40 -3.39
C ARG A 55 -13.32 5.54 -4.89
N LEU A 56 -14.16 6.49 -5.27
CA LEU A 56 -14.22 6.93 -6.65
C LEU A 56 -12.94 7.69 -7.00
N ARG A 57 -12.20 7.22 -8.01
CA ARG A 57 -10.97 7.87 -8.47
C ARG A 57 -11.29 9.10 -9.34
N PRO A 58 -10.48 10.17 -9.32
CA PRO A 58 -10.70 11.37 -10.14
C PRO A 58 -10.70 11.12 -11.65
N ASP A 59 -9.90 10.16 -12.11
CA ASP A 59 -9.78 9.77 -13.53
C ASP A 59 -11.04 9.05 -14.05
N MET A 60 -11.73 8.31 -13.17
CA MET A 60 -13.00 7.64 -13.48
C MET A 60 -14.20 8.59 -13.48
N ALA A 61 -14.11 9.71 -12.75
CA ALA A 61 -15.24 10.60 -12.55
C ALA A 61 -15.79 11.20 -13.88
N PRO A 62 -14.96 11.66 -14.84
CA PRO A 62 -15.43 12.08 -16.15
C PRO A 62 -16.14 10.97 -16.93
N MET A 63 -15.62 9.73 -16.88
CA MET A 63 -16.22 8.59 -17.59
C MET A 63 -17.59 8.24 -17.02
N LEU A 64 -17.75 8.30 -15.70
CA LEU A 64 -19.06 8.16 -15.06
C LEU A 64 -20.02 9.25 -15.51
N ASP A 65 -19.56 10.51 -15.51
CA ASP A 65 -20.39 11.63 -15.93
C ASP A 65 -20.88 11.50 -17.38
N GLU A 66 -20.04 10.98 -18.28
CA GLU A 66 -20.38 10.69 -19.67
C GLU A 66 -21.40 9.55 -19.79
N VAL A 67 -21.10 8.39 -19.20
CA VAL A 67 -21.97 7.20 -19.29
C VAL A 67 -23.31 7.43 -18.59
N LEU A 68 -23.31 8.10 -17.45
CA LEU A 68 -24.49 8.35 -16.62
C LEU A 68 -25.19 9.67 -16.91
N GLY A 69 -24.61 10.56 -17.72
CA GLY A 69 -25.23 11.82 -18.11
C GLY A 69 -25.45 12.77 -16.93
N THR A 70 -24.52 12.80 -15.98
CA THR A 70 -24.64 13.56 -14.72
C THR A 70 -24.03 14.96 -14.78
N ASN A 71 -23.69 15.45 -15.98
CA ASN A 71 -23.24 16.83 -16.23
C ASN A 71 -22.11 17.28 -15.28
N GLY A 72 -21.08 16.44 -15.13
CA GLY A 72 -19.89 16.76 -14.33
C GLY A 72 -20.08 16.66 -12.82
N PHE A 73 -21.18 16.04 -12.34
CA PHE A 73 -21.43 15.88 -10.91
C PHE A 73 -20.30 15.12 -10.21
N PHE A 74 -19.90 13.97 -10.76
CA PHE A 74 -18.87 13.14 -10.15
C PHE A 74 -17.52 13.86 -10.20
N GLN A 75 -17.20 14.50 -11.33
CA GLN A 75 -15.95 15.25 -11.48
C GLN A 75 -15.81 16.36 -10.44
N ARG A 76 -16.87 17.17 -10.22
CA ARG A 76 -16.84 18.27 -9.24
C ARG A 76 -16.74 17.80 -7.79
N ASN A 77 -17.47 16.73 -7.44
CA ASN A 77 -17.58 16.28 -6.06
C ASN A 77 -16.46 15.30 -5.66
N CYS A 78 -15.87 14.58 -6.61
CA CYS A 78 -14.72 13.71 -6.37
C CYS A 78 -13.48 14.53 -5.97
N GLN A 79 -13.22 15.66 -6.65
CA GLN A 79 -12.11 16.56 -6.31
C GLN A 79 -12.23 17.15 -4.89
N ALA A 80 -13.44 17.53 -4.47
CA ALA A 80 -13.68 18.07 -3.14
C ALA A 80 -13.51 17.02 -2.03
N SER A 81 -13.84 15.76 -2.32
CA SER A 81 -13.69 14.61 -1.42
C SER A 81 -12.22 14.17 -1.27
N ASN A 82 -11.32 14.56 -2.18
CA ASN A 82 -9.96 14.03 -2.30
C ASN A 82 -8.86 14.83 -1.59
N LYS A 83 -9.21 15.72 -0.64
CA LYS A 83 -8.22 16.38 0.22
C LYS A 83 -7.55 15.38 1.18
N SER A 84 -6.54 14.67 0.71
CA SER A 84 -5.65 13.84 1.54
C SER A 84 -4.42 14.63 1.97
N LYS A 85 -3.88 14.31 3.16
CA LYS A 85 -2.56 14.78 3.60
C LYS A 85 -1.41 14.02 2.92
N HIS A 86 -1.72 12.94 2.20
CA HIS A 86 -0.78 12.14 1.44
C HIS A 86 -0.81 12.54 -0.05
N PRO A 87 0.29 12.34 -0.79
CA PRO A 87 0.26 12.48 -2.26
C PRO A 87 -0.90 11.67 -2.85
N GLU A 88 -1.60 12.23 -3.84
CA GLU A 88 -2.85 11.66 -4.38
C GLU A 88 -2.69 10.19 -4.81
N HIS A 89 -1.55 9.85 -5.41
CA HIS A 89 -1.24 8.50 -5.87
C HIS A 89 -1.06 7.46 -4.74
N PHE A 90 -0.92 7.90 -3.49
CA PHE A 90 -0.67 7.04 -2.34
C PHE A 90 -1.76 7.09 -1.27
N ALA A 91 -2.61 8.13 -1.29
CA ALA A 91 -3.68 8.32 -0.32
C ALA A 91 -4.61 7.09 -0.20
N GLU A 92 -5.02 6.53 -1.34
CA GLU A 92 -5.92 5.37 -1.36
C GLU A 92 -5.24 4.10 -0.82
N ALA A 93 -3.93 3.95 -1.06
CA ALA A 93 -3.16 2.84 -0.50
C ALA A 93 -3.02 2.96 1.02
N VAL A 94 -2.91 4.17 1.57
CA VAL A 94 -2.87 4.37 3.03
C VAL A 94 -4.21 4.03 3.68
N GLU A 95 -5.31 4.43 3.06
CA GLU A 95 -6.66 4.06 3.52
C GLU A 95 -6.85 2.53 3.46
N ALA A 96 -6.41 1.90 2.37
CA ALA A 96 -6.45 0.44 2.23
C ALA A 96 -5.56 -0.28 3.27
N GLU A 97 -4.35 0.22 3.54
CA GLU A 97 -3.47 -0.36 4.56
C GLU A 97 -4.11 -0.35 5.96
N ALA A 98 -4.86 0.70 6.30
CA ALA A 98 -5.50 0.84 7.60
C ALA A 98 -6.63 -0.19 7.82
N GLU A 99 -7.33 -0.57 6.76
CA GLU A 99 -8.45 -1.51 6.79
C GLU A 99 -8.03 -2.96 6.50
N ALA A 100 -6.78 -3.20 6.08
CA ALA A 100 -6.30 -4.51 5.70
C ALA A 100 -6.25 -5.47 6.91
N THR A 101 -6.67 -6.72 6.70
CA THR A 101 -6.51 -7.80 7.69
C THR A 101 -5.16 -8.50 7.52
N VAL A 102 -4.67 -8.58 6.29
CA VAL A 102 -3.36 -9.14 5.94
C VAL A 102 -2.69 -8.24 4.91
N ILE A 103 -1.42 -7.94 5.15
CA ILE A 103 -0.55 -7.23 4.21
C ILE A 103 0.62 -8.15 3.86
N ARG A 104 0.78 -8.44 2.57
CA ARG A 104 1.95 -9.11 1.98
C ARG A 104 2.68 -8.10 1.12
N GLN A 105 3.97 -7.88 1.35
CA GLN A 105 4.69 -6.86 0.60
C GLN A 105 6.11 -7.28 0.25
N TYR A 106 6.56 -6.81 -0.92
CA TYR A 106 7.92 -6.89 -1.39
C TYR A 106 8.43 -5.49 -1.73
N THR A 107 9.66 -5.17 -1.34
CA THR A 107 10.32 -3.92 -1.74
C THR A 107 11.79 -4.18 -2.08
N PRO A 108 12.24 -3.82 -3.31
CA PRO A 108 13.56 -4.20 -3.79
C PRO A 108 14.70 -3.35 -3.22
N MET A 109 14.46 -2.06 -2.96
CA MET A 109 15.57 -1.10 -2.76
C MET A 109 15.58 -0.42 -1.41
N LEU A 110 14.48 -0.51 -0.65
CA LEU A 110 14.28 0.21 0.60
C LEU A 110 13.56 -0.67 1.60
N ILE A 111 13.80 -0.41 2.88
CA ILE A 111 12.96 -0.95 3.96
C ILE A 111 11.53 -0.39 3.75
N PRO A 112 10.48 -1.24 3.70
CA PRO A 112 9.10 -0.79 3.52
C PRO A 112 8.68 0.23 4.57
N GLY A 113 7.87 1.22 4.18
CA GLY A 113 7.53 2.37 5.04
C GLY A 113 6.97 2.03 6.42
N LEU A 114 6.19 0.95 6.54
CA LEU A 114 5.63 0.47 7.83
C LEU A 114 6.70 -0.09 8.79
N LEU A 115 7.90 -0.35 8.29
CA LEU A 115 9.01 -0.97 9.00
C LEU A 115 10.19 -0.01 9.21
N GLN A 116 10.07 1.25 8.79
CA GLN A 116 11.14 2.24 8.90
C GLN A 116 11.19 2.87 10.30
N THR A 117 12.39 3.26 10.72
CA THR A 117 12.59 4.15 11.87
C THR A 117 12.52 5.62 11.43
N PRO A 118 12.34 6.59 12.35
CA PRO A 118 12.30 8.01 12.00
C PRO A 118 13.56 8.48 11.27
N ALA A 119 14.74 8.05 11.70
CA ALA A 119 16.01 8.43 11.09
C ALA A 119 16.17 7.89 9.66
N TYR A 120 15.80 6.62 9.44
CA TYR A 120 15.82 6.01 8.11
C TYR A 120 14.80 6.70 7.18
N ALA A 121 13.59 6.95 7.67
CA ALA A 121 12.54 7.66 6.93
C ALA A 121 12.98 9.06 6.50
N ARG A 122 13.62 9.81 7.39
CA ARG A 122 14.18 11.13 7.09
C ARG A 122 15.23 11.05 5.97
N ALA A 123 16.15 10.10 6.05
CA ALA A 123 17.18 9.91 5.05
C ALA A 123 16.60 9.58 3.67
N VAL A 124 15.60 8.71 3.60
CA VAL A 124 14.87 8.40 2.35
C VAL A 124 14.16 9.63 1.80
N ASN A 125 13.39 10.33 2.63
CA ASN A 125 12.63 11.51 2.21
C ASN A 125 13.57 12.64 1.71
N ARG A 126 14.69 12.88 2.39
CA ARG A 126 15.73 13.83 1.96
C ARG A 126 16.38 13.42 0.64
N ALA A 127 16.59 12.13 0.41
CA ALA A 127 17.11 11.63 -0.87
C ALA A 127 16.12 11.83 -2.04
N TYR A 128 14.82 11.67 -1.78
CA TYR A 128 13.78 11.94 -2.78
C TYR A 128 13.60 13.43 -3.10
N ALA A 129 13.80 14.31 -2.12
CA ALA A 129 13.68 15.75 -2.30
C ALA A 129 14.85 16.50 -1.64
N PRO A 130 16.04 16.54 -2.27
CA PRO A 130 17.24 17.14 -1.67
C PRO A 130 17.06 18.61 -1.29
N THR A 131 16.24 19.35 -2.04
CA THR A 131 16.00 20.80 -1.87
C THR A 131 14.75 21.14 -1.06
N ALA A 132 14.02 20.15 -0.54
CA ALA A 132 12.82 20.43 0.27
C ALA A 132 13.18 21.15 1.58
N PRO A 133 12.34 22.07 2.08
CA PRO A 133 12.50 22.64 3.42
C PRO A 133 12.52 21.56 4.51
N GLU A 134 13.21 21.81 5.62
CA GLU A 134 13.28 20.84 6.73
C GLU A 134 11.89 20.54 7.30
N GLU A 135 11.04 21.56 7.43
CA GLU A 135 9.64 21.44 7.86
C GLU A 135 8.84 20.45 6.99
N THR A 136 9.05 20.47 5.67
CA THR A 136 8.41 19.51 4.76
C THR A 136 8.90 18.09 4.97
N ILE A 137 10.20 17.91 5.24
CA ILE A 137 10.75 16.59 5.56
C ILE A 137 10.19 16.09 6.90
N ASP A 138 10.10 16.96 7.91
CA ASP A 138 9.50 16.65 9.21
C ASP A 138 8.06 16.18 9.06
N GLU A 139 7.22 16.92 8.33
CA GLU A 139 5.83 16.54 8.05
C GLU A 139 5.73 15.16 7.39
N TRP A 140 6.59 14.86 6.41
CA TRP A 140 6.59 13.55 5.75
C TRP A 140 7.07 12.42 6.66
N VAL A 141 8.04 12.69 7.53
CA VAL A 141 8.51 11.72 8.54
C VAL A 141 7.40 11.45 9.54
N GLU A 142 6.75 12.49 10.06
CA GLU A 142 5.60 12.36 10.95
C GLU A 142 4.47 11.55 10.32
N GLY A 143 4.11 11.85 9.08
CA GLY A 143 3.11 11.09 8.33
C GLY A 143 3.48 9.61 8.17
N ARG A 144 4.77 9.30 7.98
CA ARG A 144 5.25 7.91 7.92
C ARG A 144 5.18 7.23 9.28
N MET A 145 5.62 7.89 10.35
CA MET A 145 5.62 7.34 11.72
C MET A 145 4.20 7.21 12.30
N ALA A 146 3.27 8.08 11.90
CA ALA A 146 1.87 7.91 12.26
C ALA A 146 1.30 6.58 11.73
N ARG A 147 1.76 6.14 10.55
CA ARG A 147 1.33 4.88 9.94
C ARG A 147 1.97 3.64 10.55
N THR A 148 3.20 3.73 11.05
CA THR A 148 3.86 2.56 11.69
C THR A 148 3.10 2.10 12.93
N ARG A 149 2.26 2.96 13.54
CA ARG A 149 1.35 2.64 14.65
C ARG A 149 0.34 1.54 14.32
N LEU A 150 0.12 1.23 13.04
CA LEU A 150 -0.62 0.03 12.63
C LEU A 150 -0.01 -1.25 13.26
N LEU A 151 1.30 -1.24 13.53
CA LEU A 151 2.01 -2.33 14.17
C LEU A 151 1.93 -2.34 15.70
N ASP A 152 1.29 -1.34 16.33
CA ASP A 152 1.06 -1.31 17.78
C ASP A 152 -0.03 -2.30 18.20
N HIS A 153 -1.00 -2.58 17.32
CA HIS A 153 -1.95 -3.66 17.56
C HIS A 153 -1.20 -4.99 17.54
N PRO A 154 -1.43 -5.90 18.51
CA PRO A 154 -0.57 -7.08 18.71
C PRO A 154 -0.61 -8.08 17.54
N THR A 155 -1.73 -8.18 16.82
CA THR A 155 -1.95 -9.23 15.81
C THR A 155 -2.52 -8.77 14.46
N LYS A 156 -2.92 -7.50 14.30
CA LYS A 156 -3.62 -6.98 13.10
C LYS A 156 -2.94 -5.71 12.60
N PRO A 157 -2.74 -5.55 11.29
CA PRO A 157 -2.82 -6.62 10.30
C PRO A 157 -1.73 -7.67 10.57
N LEU A 158 -1.95 -8.87 10.03
CA LEU A 158 -0.86 -9.80 9.80
C LEU A 158 0.03 -9.18 8.72
N LEU A 159 1.31 -8.93 9.02
CA LEU A 159 2.26 -8.38 8.08
C LEU A 159 3.30 -9.43 7.70
N TRP A 160 3.37 -9.77 6.41
CA TRP A 160 4.39 -10.62 5.82
C TRP A 160 5.19 -9.83 4.81
N THR A 161 6.48 -9.65 5.07
CA THR A 161 7.37 -8.89 4.22
C THR A 161 8.50 -9.77 3.69
N VAL A 162 8.71 -9.69 2.37
CA VAL A 162 9.95 -10.15 1.72
C VAL A 162 10.80 -8.90 1.43
N LEU A 163 11.98 -8.84 2.04
CA LEU A 163 12.96 -7.78 1.84
C LEU A 163 14.00 -8.28 0.84
N ASP A 164 14.29 -7.51 -0.20
CA ASP A 164 15.49 -7.79 -0.99
C ASP A 164 16.75 -7.47 -0.17
N GLU A 165 17.79 -8.30 -0.30
CA GLU A 165 19.07 -8.06 0.36
C GLU A 165 19.67 -6.67 0.03
N ALA A 166 19.37 -6.10 -1.14
CA ALA A 166 19.75 -4.73 -1.50
C ALA A 166 19.21 -3.69 -0.54
N ALA A 167 17.98 -3.86 -0.03
CA ALA A 167 17.36 -2.93 0.92
C ALA A 167 18.10 -2.92 2.28
N LEU A 168 18.78 -4.02 2.62
CA LEU A 168 19.54 -4.17 3.86
C LEU A 168 20.99 -3.71 3.74
N ARG A 169 21.53 -3.66 2.51
CA ARG A 169 22.93 -3.33 2.25
C ARG A 169 23.17 -1.92 1.70
N ARG A 170 22.14 -1.28 1.15
CA ARG A 170 22.22 0.11 0.68
C ARG A 170 22.26 1.06 1.88
N VAL A 171 23.45 1.59 2.17
CA VAL A 171 23.64 2.53 3.28
C VAL A 171 22.76 3.76 3.08
N THR A 172 21.78 3.93 3.96
CA THR A 172 20.76 4.99 3.88
C THR A 172 20.76 5.76 5.20
N GLY A 173 21.12 7.04 5.16
CA GLY A 173 21.27 7.87 6.36
C GLY A 173 22.56 7.67 7.14
N GLY A 174 23.48 6.84 6.64
CA GLY A 174 24.74 6.47 7.32
C GLY A 174 24.66 5.13 8.05
N ARG A 175 25.80 4.68 8.59
CA ARG A 175 25.92 3.36 9.22
C ARG A 175 25.12 3.24 10.51
N ALA A 176 25.22 4.21 11.42
CA ALA A 176 24.39 4.27 12.62
C ALA A 176 22.88 4.15 12.33
N VAL A 177 22.39 4.88 11.31
CA VAL A 177 20.97 4.83 10.91
C VAL A 177 20.59 3.46 10.35
N MET A 178 21.47 2.83 9.57
CA MET A 178 21.26 1.46 9.10
C MET A 178 21.24 0.46 10.25
N ALA A 179 22.20 0.52 11.18
CA ALA A 179 22.24 -0.37 12.33
C ALA A 179 20.98 -0.25 13.20
N GLU A 180 20.53 0.99 13.46
CA GLU A 180 19.28 1.26 14.16
C GLU A 180 18.08 0.63 13.42
N ALA A 181 17.96 0.86 12.11
CA ALA A 181 16.87 0.32 11.31
C ALA A 181 16.85 -1.21 11.29
N LEU A 182 18.01 -1.86 11.12
CA LEU A 182 18.10 -3.32 11.12
C LEU A 182 17.84 -3.92 12.51
N ARG A 183 18.30 -3.29 13.60
CA ARG A 183 17.94 -3.67 14.96
C ARG A 183 16.43 -3.57 15.19
N HIS A 184 15.79 -2.53 14.66
CA HIS A 184 14.34 -2.39 14.70
C HIS A 184 13.62 -3.53 13.97
N LEU A 185 14.07 -3.89 12.75
CA LEU A 185 13.54 -5.04 12.00
C LEU A 185 13.70 -6.36 12.76
N ALA A 186 14.90 -6.62 13.29
CA ALA A 186 15.15 -7.82 14.10
C ALA A 186 14.25 -7.87 15.34
N GLY A 187 14.01 -6.73 15.99
CA GLY A 187 13.08 -6.62 17.12
C GLY A 187 11.64 -6.96 16.75
N LEU A 188 11.16 -6.51 15.58
CA LEU A 188 9.83 -6.84 15.04
C LEU A 188 9.68 -8.33 14.73
N ALA A 189 10.71 -8.95 14.15
CA ALA A 189 10.74 -10.36 13.84
C ALA A 189 10.79 -11.23 15.11
N ARG A 190 11.68 -10.93 16.07
CA ARG A 190 11.82 -11.68 17.34
C ARG A 190 10.54 -11.72 18.17
N ARG A 191 9.76 -10.63 18.15
CA ARG A 191 8.47 -10.56 18.85
C ARG A 191 7.31 -11.14 18.04
N ASN A 192 7.59 -11.78 16.91
CA ASN A 192 6.62 -12.35 15.97
C ASN A 192 5.57 -11.33 15.46
N ARG A 193 5.90 -10.04 15.46
CA ARG A 193 4.96 -9.00 14.99
C ARG A 193 4.87 -8.96 13.46
N VAL A 194 5.96 -9.33 12.80
CA VAL A 194 6.10 -9.32 11.35
C VAL A 194 6.75 -10.64 10.93
N MET A 195 6.13 -11.36 9.99
CA MET A 195 6.80 -12.45 9.29
C MET A 195 7.75 -11.84 8.26
N MET A 196 9.04 -12.03 8.46
CA MET A 196 10.07 -11.37 7.67
C MET A 196 10.95 -12.41 7.00
N GLN A 197 11.10 -12.28 5.69
CA GLN A 197 12.03 -13.07 4.91
C GLN A 197 12.94 -12.16 4.08
N VAL A 198 14.17 -12.59 3.86
CA VAL A 198 15.12 -11.89 2.99
C VAL A 198 15.27 -12.69 1.70
N LEU A 199 15.06 -12.04 0.57
CA LEU A 199 15.43 -12.55 -0.74
C LEU A 199 16.93 -12.28 -0.96
N PRO A 200 17.80 -13.31 -0.92
CA PRO A 200 19.23 -13.10 -1.00
C PRO A 200 19.66 -12.81 -2.43
N PHE A 201 20.79 -12.13 -2.63
CA PHE A 201 21.35 -11.90 -3.97
C PHE A 201 21.63 -13.20 -4.74
N GLY A 202 21.93 -14.28 -4.03
CA GLY A 202 22.10 -15.61 -4.62
C GLY A 202 20.85 -16.19 -5.28
N ALA A 203 19.66 -15.63 -5.02
CA ALA A 203 18.43 -16.03 -5.70
C ALA A 203 18.43 -15.66 -7.20
N GLY A 204 19.26 -14.69 -7.61
CA GLY A 204 19.37 -14.26 -9.01
C GLY A 204 18.09 -13.60 -9.52
N ALA A 205 17.77 -13.83 -10.79
CA ALA A 205 16.54 -13.30 -11.38
C ALA A 205 15.30 -13.90 -10.71
N HIS A 206 14.35 -13.04 -10.31
CA HIS A 206 13.16 -13.45 -9.56
C HIS A 206 11.87 -12.79 -10.11
N ALA A 207 10.71 -13.27 -9.65
CA ALA A 207 9.41 -12.95 -10.24
C ALA A 207 8.96 -11.47 -10.12
N ALA A 208 9.62 -10.66 -9.30
CA ALA A 208 9.27 -9.24 -9.07
C ALA A 208 10.42 -8.27 -9.37
N MET A 209 11.30 -8.61 -10.31
CA MET A 209 12.36 -7.70 -10.78
C MET A 209 11.83 -6.37 -11.33
N GLN A 210 10.55 -6.30 -11.68
CA GLN A 210 9.90 -5.11 -12.23
C GLN A 210 9.59 -4.04 -11.18
N GLY A 211 9.54 -4.38 -9.89
CA GLY A 211 9.29 -3.38 -8.85
C GLY A 211 8.65 -3.92 -7.57
N PRO A 212 8.33 -3.02 -6.63
CA PRO A 212 7.62 -3.37 -5.41
C PRO A 212 6.16 -3.74 -5.68
N LEU A 213 5.60 -4.59 -4.82
CA LEU A 213 4.19 -4.90 -4.80
C LEU A 213 3.71 -5.06 -3.36
N LYS A 214 2.49 -4.65 -3.08
CA LYS A 214 1.84 -4.78 -1.77
C LYS A 214 0.43 -5.32 -1.97
N LEU A 215 0.22 -6.56 -1.56
CA LEU A 215 -1.08 -7.22 -1.58
C LEU A 215 -1.76 -7.06 -0.21
N MET A 216 -3.00 -6.60 -0.23
CA MET A 216 -3.82 -6.32 0.94
C MET A 216 -5.10 -7.17 0.85
N ASP A 217 -5.32 -8.04 1.85
CA ASP A 217 -6.59 -8.74 2.02
C ASP A 217 -7.45 -7.98 3.04
N PHE A 218 -8.77 -8.08 2.91
CA PHE A 218 -9.75 -7.42 3.78
C PHE A 218 -10.79 -8.43 4.27
N GLU A 219 -11.50 -8.09 5.35
CA GLU A 219 -12.58 -8.92 5.88
C GLU A 219 -13.84 -8.85 4.98
N ASP A 220 -14.25 -7.63 4.63
CA ASP A 220 -15.50 -7.34 3.91
C ASP A 220 -15.28 -6.81 2.48
N ALA A 221 -14.07 -6.96 1.92
CA ALA A 221 -13.75 -6.48 0.57
C ALA A 221 -12.78 -7.41 -0.17
N PRO A 222 -12.83 -7.47 -1.51
CA PRO A 222 -11.85 -8.20 -2.30
C PRO A 222 -10.42 -7.66 -2.12
N PRO A 223 -9.42 -8.53 -2.27
CA PRO A 223 -8.03 -8.15 -2.14
C PRO A 223 -7.63 -7.08 -3.16
N LEU A 224 -6.67 -6.25 -2.77
CA LEU A 224 -6.04 -5.24 -3.61
C LEU A 224 -4.55 -5.46 -3.74
N ILE A 225 -4.01 -4.97 -4.84
CA ILE A 225 -2.57 -4.82 -4.99
C ILE A 225 -2.23 -3.37 -5.22
N TYR A 226 -1.29 -2.86 -4.45
CA TYR A 226 -0.68 -1.56 -4.68
C TYR A 226 0.70 -1.74 -5.31
N PHE A 227 0.89 -1.04 -6.42
CA PHE A 227 2.20 -0.85 -7.05
C PHE A 227 2.68 0.56 -6.78
N GLU A 228 3.98 0.70 -6.54
CA GLU A 228 4.63 1.99 -6.36
C GLU A 228 5.69 2.18 -7.43
N ALA A 229 5.67 3.34 -8.07
CA ALA A 229 6.69 3.79 -9.00
C ALA A 229 7.04 5.27 -8.72
N VAL A 230 8.00 5.81 -9.45
CA VAL A 230 8.49 7.17 -9.20
C VAL A 230 7.35 8.18 -9.36
N ARG A 231 6.91 8.75 -8.24
CA ARG A 231 5.82 9.75 -8.14
C ARG A 231 4.45 9.25 -8.58
N THR A 232 4.27 7.94 -8.72
CA THR A 232 3.02 7.32 -9.12
C THR A 232 2.74 6.06 -8.30
N GLY A 233 1.47 5.73 -8.19
CA GLY A 233 0.98 4.60 -7.42
C GLY A 233 -0.30 4.11 -8.08
N HIS A 234 -0.48 2.79 -8.13
CA HIS A 234 -1.61 2.17 -8.79
C HIS A 234 -2.22 1.10 -7.90
N LEU A 235 -3.53 1.17 -7.73
CA LEU A 235 -4.33 0.12 -7.11
C LEU A 235 -4.95 -0.75 -8.21
N GLU A 236 -4.63 -2.03 -8.14
CA GLU A 236 -5.15 -3.09 -9.00
C GLU A 236 -6.09 -3.98 -8.20
N ASP A 237 -7.25 -4.24 -8.78
CA ASP A 237 -8.36 -4.95 -8.16
C ASP A 237 -9.08 -5.92 -9.09
N ASP A 238 -8.62 -6.05 -10.35
CA ASP A 238 -9.07 -7.08 -11.27
C ASP A 238 -8.75 -8.47 -10.67
N PRO A 239 -9.76 -9.33 -10.42
CA PRO A 239 -9.55 -10.59 -9.74
C PRO A 239 -8.56 -11.53 -10.45
N ALA A 240 -8.55 -11.55 -11.79
CA ALA A 240 -7.63 -12.39 -12.54
C ALA A 240 -6.18 -11.93 -12.37
N THR A 241 -5.96 -10.61 -12.44
CA THR A 241 -4.66 -9.98 -12.26
C THR A 241 -4.17 -10.13 -10.82
N VAL A 242 -5.04 -9.95 -9.82
CA VAL A 242 -4.70 -10.17 -8.40
C VAL A 242 -4.29 -11.62 -8.12
N VAL A 243 -4.92 -12.61 -8.75
CA VAL A 243 -4.52 -14.03 -8.64
C VAL A 243 -3.10 -14.25 -9.18
N GLN A 244 -2.79 -13.69 -10.36
CA GLN A 244 -1.44 -13.83 -10.96
C GLN A 244 -0.36 -13.19 -10.09
N LEU A 245 -0.63 -12.01 -9.54
CA LEU A 245 0.34 -11.28 -8.73
C LEU A 245 0.50 -11.85 -7.33
N ARG A 246 -0.53 -12.53 -6.79
CA ARG A 246 -0.38 -13.35 -5.59
C ARG A 246 0.60 -14.49 -5.82
N LEU A 247 0.51 -15.16 -6.97
CA LEU A 247 1.47 -16.19 -7.35
C LEU A 247 2.90 -15.62 -7.49
N THR A 248 3.05 -14.40 -8.01
CA THR A 248 4.34 -13.68 -8.01
C THR A 248 4.90 -13.53 -6.59
N PHE A 249 4.08 -13.14 -5.61
CA PHE A 249 4.51 -13.04 -4.21
C PHE A 249 4.89 -14.40 -3.61
N GLU A 250 4.15 -15.46 -3.96
CA GLU A 250 4.45 -16.82 -3.53
C GLU A 250 5.80 -17.32 -4.10
N TYR A 251 6.10 -17.02 -5.36
CA TYR A 251 7.42 -17.31 -5.95
C TYR A 251 8.56 -16.57 -5.23
N LEU A 252 8.37 -15.29 -4.90
CA LEU A 252 9.36 -14.54 -4.09
C LEU A 252 9.61 -15.23 -2.75
N THR A 253 8.54 -15.62 -2.09
CA THR A 253 8.57 -16.28 -0.78
C THR A 253 9.31 -17.61 -0.85
N ALA A 254 9.09 -18.39 -1.91
CA ALA A 254 9.75 -19.67 -2.14
C ALA A 254 11.25 -19.54 -2.43
N SER A 255 11.67 -18.43 -3.03
CA SER A 255 13.09 -18.13 -3.29
C SER A 255 13.79 -17.41 -2.14
N ALA A 256 13.05 -16.88 -1.18
CA ALA A 256 13.59 -16.18 -0.03
C ALA A 256 14.13 -17.15 1.04
N LEU A 257 15.04 -16.66 1.88
CA LEU A 257 15.49 -17.37 3.06
C LEU A 257 14.32 -17.67 4.01
N SER A 258 14.44 -18.72 4.82
CA SER A 258 13.46 -18.96 5.90
C SER A 258 13.45 -17.79 6.89
N PRO A 259 12.37 -17.59 7.67
CA PRO A 259 12.32 -16.52 8.67
C PRO A 259 13.50 -16.52 9.64
N GLU A 260 13.96 -17.69 10.07
CA GLU A 260 15.08 -17.83 11.01
C GLU A 260 16.41 -17.40 10.38
N LYS A 261 16.67 -17.85 9.14
CA LYS A 261 17.88 -17.45 8.39
C LYS A 261 17.86 -15.97 8.03
N SER A 262 16.68 -15.43 7.74
CA SER A 262 16.46 -14.02 7.45
C SER A 262 16.75 -13.16 8.67
N LEU A 263 16.27 -13.56 9.84
CA LEU A 263 16.57 -12.91 11.11
C LEU A 263 18.07 -12.93 11.40
N ALA A 264 18.73 -14.08 11.27
CA ALA A 264 20.17 -14.19 11.47
C ALA A 264 20.97 -13.26 10.54
N LEU A 265 20.59 -13.16 9.26
CA LEU A 265 21.22 -12.24 8.32
C LEU A 265 21.02 -10.77 8.71
N ILE A 266 19.81 -10.37 9.09
CA ILE A 266 19.51 -9.00 9.52
C ILE A 266 20.31 -8.63 10.79
N GLU A 267 20.41 -9.55 11.74
CA GLU A 267 21.19 -9.35 12.98
C GLU A 267 22.69 -9.23 12.70
N SER A 268 23.23 -10.07 11.82
CA SER A 268 24.63 -9.99 11.38
C SER A 268 24.91 -8.64 10.72
N LEU A 269 24.07 -8.21 9.78
CA LEU A 269 24.25 -6.92 9.11
C LEU A 269 24.15 -5.75 10.08
N ALA A 270 23.23 -5.80 11.05
CA ALA A 270 23.13 -4.79 12.09
C ALA A 270 24.44 -4.65 12.89
N GLN A 271 25.06 -5.77 13.27
CA GLN A 271 26.35 -5.79 13.96
C GLN A 271 27.47 -5.24 13.06
N ASP A 272 27.53 -5.66 11.80
CA ASP A 272 28.54 -5.16 10.86
C ASP A 272 28.46 -3.64 10.74
N TYR A 273 27.25 -3.07 10.66
CA TYR A 273 27.07 -1.61 10.61
C TYR A 273 27.54 -0.88 11.87
N ASP A 274 27.39 -1.46 13.06
CA ASP A 274 27.90 -0.90 14.33
C ASP A 274 29.44 -0.98 14.43
N HIS A 275 30.12 -1.98 13.86
CA HIS A 275 31.56 -2.22 14.10
C HIS A 275 32.53 -1.40 13.22
N ASP A 276 32.17 -1.05 11.98
CA ASP A 276 33.07 -0.24 11.12
C ASP A 276 33.03 1.29 11.44
N GLU A 277 32.44 1.71 12.57
CA GLU A 277 32.54 3.10 13.07
C GLU A 277 33.87 3.38 13.80
N HIS A 278 34.75 2.39 13.91
CA HIS A 278 36.08 2.53 14.51
C HIS A 278 37.17 2.22 13.46
N PRO A 279 37.78 3.25 12.83
CA PRO A 279 39.01 3.06 12.06
C PRO A 279 40.20 2.65 12.93
#